data_AF-V5RKH0-F1
#
_entry.id   AF-V5RKH0-F1
#
_cell.length_a   1.000
_cell.length_b   1.000
_cell.length_c   1.000
_cell.angle_alpha   90.00
_cell.angle_beta   90.00
_cell.angle_gamma   90.00
#
_symmetry.space_group_name_H-M   'P 1'
#
loop_
_entity.id
_entity.type
_entity.pdbx_description
1 polymer ?
#
loop_
_entity_poly.entity_id
_entity_poly.type
_entity_poly.pdbx_seq_one_letter_code
_entity_poly.pdbx_strand_id
1 'polypeptide(L)'
;MTNLFKEISAELMNISICIAIAENDLVSEFLDYEDKTLSDLIKSVNPIKALDLTNSIYYHYSNFMNEVSGLVSHESYQELKETERKAYHKTVKIIESTIKH
;
A
#
# COMPACT_ATOMS: atom_id res chain seq x y z
N MET A 1 3.32 -11.17 19.98
CA MET A 1 2.17 -10.58 19.24
C MET A 1 2.61 -9.61 18.16
N THR A 2 3.55 -8.69 18.43
CA THR A 2 3.96 -7.63 17.49
C THR A 2 4.57 -8.14 16.18
N ASN A 3 5.26 -9.28 16.17
CA ASN A 3 5.82 -9.85 14.93
C ASN A 3 4.75 -10.47 14.02
N LEU A 4 3.78 -11.20 14.59
CA LEU A 4 2.67 -11.77 13.82
C LEU A 4 1.85 -10.68 13.13
N PHE A 5 1.55 -9.58 13.82
CA PHE A 5 0.82 -8.47 13.21
C PHE A 5 1.60 -7.78 12.10
N LYS A 6 2.92 -7.64 12.24
CA LYS A 6 3.78 -7.12 11.17
C LYS A 6 3.79 -8.04 9.96
N GLU A 7 3.86 -9.35 10.16
CA GLU A 7 3.80 -10.35 9.10
C GLU A 7 2.46 -10.29 8.36
N ILE A 8 1.33 -10.24 9.09
CA ILE A 8 0.00 -10.09 8.50
C ILE A 8 -0.09 -8.79 7.69
N SER A 9 0.29 -7.64 8.27
CA SER A 9 0.25 -6.36 7.56
C SER A 9 1.15 -6.36 6.31
N ALA A 10 2.33 -6.99 6.36
CA ALA A 10 3.21 -7.11 5.20
C ALA A 10 2.56 -7.95 4.09
N GLU A 11 1.95 -9.08 4.45
CA GLU A 11 1.29 -9.96 3.48
C GLU A 11 0.07 -9.29 2.84
N LEU A 12 -0.76 -8.61 3.65
CA LEU A 12 -1.91 -7.85 3.15
C LEU A 12 -1.48 -6.71 2.23
N MET A 13 -0.37 -6.04 2.53
CA MET A 13 0.20 -5.02 1.66
C MET A 13 0.64 -5.62 0.32
N ASN A 14 1.36 -6.75 0.33
CA ASN A 14 1.82 -7.42 -0.89
C ASN A 14 0.64 -7.85 -1.77
N ILE A 15 -0.39 -8.45 -1.19
CA ILE A 15 -1.61 -8.84 -1.92
C ILE A 15 -2.29 -7.60 -2.52
N SER A 16 -2.41 -6.53 -1.75
CA SER A 16 -3.01 -5.27 -2.20
C SER A 16 -2.26 -4.66 -3.38
N ILE A 17 -0.92 -4.72 -3.35
CA ILE A 17 -0.06 -4.28 -4.46
C ILE A 17 -0.32 -5.11 -5.71
N CYS A 18 -0.34 -6.44 -5.59
CA CYS A 18 -0.58 -7.33 -6.74
C CYS A 18 -1.94 -7.08 -7.39
N ILE A 19 -3.00 -6.93 -6.59
CA ILE A 19 -4.35 -6.64 -7.10
C ILE A 19 -4.37 -5.28 -7.81
N ALA A 20 -3.81 -4.26 -7.18
CA ALA A 20 -3.82 -2.91 -7.74
C ALA A 20 -3.03 -2.80 -9.06
N ILE A 21 -1.91 -3.52 -9.19
CA ILE A 21 -1.14 -3.61 -10.43
C ILE A 21 -1.97 -4.24 -11.56
N ALA A 22 -2.72 -5.31 -11.25
CA ALA A 22 -3.59 -5.96 -12.21
C ALA A 22 -4.75 -5.05 -12.65
N GLU A 23 -5.39 -4.36 -11.70
CA GLU A 23 -6.51 -3.45 -11.99
C GLU A 23 -6.12 -2.21 -12.81
N ASN A 24 -4.86 -1.78 -12.73
CA ASN A 24 -4.35 -0.59 -13.43
C ASN A 24 -3.65 -0.92 -14.75
N ASP A 25 -3.73 -2.17 -15.22
CA ASP A 25 -3.06 -2.67 -16.42
C ASP A 25 -1.54 -2.38 -16.41
N LEU A 26 -0.87 -2.63 -15.28
CA LEU A 26 0.57 -2.40 -15.08
C LEU A 26 1.38 -3.70 -14.95
N VAL A 27 0.78 -4.84 -15.30
CA VAL A 27 1.40 -6.18 -15.12
C VAL A 27 2.68 -6.30 -15.94
N SER A 28 2.70 -5.82 -17.18
CA SER A 28 3.90 -5.81 -18.02
C SER A 28 5.03 -4.98 -17.41
N GLU A 29 4.70 -3.80 -16.92
CA GLU A 29 5.62 -2.85 -16.31
C GLU A 29 6.18 -3.38 -14.98
N PHE A 30 5.45 -4.26 -14.30
CA PHE A 30 5.90 -4.90 -13.06
C PHE A 30 6.67 -6.21 -13.28
N LEU A 31 6.35 -6.99 -14.32
CA LEU A 31 7.03 -8.27 -14.61
C LEU A 31 8.42 -8.08 -15.24
N ASP A 32 8.65 -6.99 -15.96
CA ASP A 32 9.98 -6.63 -16.49
C ASP A 32 10.97 -6.15 -15.40
N TYR A 33 10.59 -6.25 -14.12
CA TYR A 33 11.21 -5.58 -12.97
C TYR A 33 11.64 -6.60 -11.89
N GLU A 34 12.46 -7.60 -12.25
CA GLU A 34 12.97 -8.62 -11.29
C GLU A 34 13.72 -8.04 -10.07
N ASP A 35 14.30 -6.83 -10.19
CA ASP A 35 15.11 -6.19 -9.13
C ASP A 35 14.57 -4.82 -8.65
N LYS A 36 13.33 -4.47 -8.99
CA LYS A 36 12.84 -3.10 -8.78
C LYS A 36 11.68 -3.02 -7.79
N THR A 37 11.64 -1.89 -7.07
CA THR A 37 10.68 -1.67 -5.99
C THR A 37 9.37 -1.08 -6.51
N LEU A 38 8.29 -1.18 -5.72
CA LEU A 38 7.05 -0.45 -5.99
C LEU A 38 7.31 1.06 -6.20
N SER A 39 8.29 1.63 -5.50
CA SER A 39 8.65 3.04 -5.68
C SER A 39 9.19 3.33 -7.08
N ASP A 40 9.90 2.38 -7.69
CA ASP A 40 10.42 2.53 -9.04
C ASP A 40 9.31 2.43 -10.07
N LEU A 41 8.33 1.53 -9.87
CA LEU A 41 7.14 1.44 -10.69
C LEU A 41 6.35 2.76 -10.66
N ILE A 42 6.07 3.30 -9.46
CA ILE A 42 5.34 4.56 -9.27
C ILE A 42 6.02 5.73 -10.00
N LYS A 43 7.35 5.78 -10.00
CA LYS A 43 8.12 6.82 -10.71
C LYS A 43 8.14 6.64 -12.22
N SER A 44 7.94 5.42 -12.72
CA SER A 44 7.99 5.11 -14.14
C SER A 44 6.68 5.39 -14.87
N VAL A 45 5.56 5.40 -14.15
CA VAL A 45 4.22 5.68 -14.72
C VAL A 45 3.89 7.17 -14.63
N ASN A 46 2.95 7.63 -15.46
CA ASN A 46 2.50 9.01 -15.39
C ASN A 46 1.83 9.32 -14.02
N PRO A 47 1.82 10.59 -13.56
CA PRO A 47 1.34 10.95 -12.24
C PRO A 47 -0.12 10.56 -11.94
N ILE A 48 -0.99 10.53 -12.95
CA ILE A 48 -2.39 10.12 -12.79
C ILE A 48 -2.46 8.62 -12.50
N LYS A 49 -1.80 7.80 -13.33
CA LYS A 49 -1.69 6.36 -13.07
C LYS A 49 -0.99 6.04 -11.75
N ALA A 50 0.02 6.82 -11.38
CA ALA A 50 0.71 6.67 -10.09
C ALA A 50 -0.26 6.88 -8.91
N LEU A 51 -1.12 7.90 -9.02
CA LEU A 51 -2.15 8.21 -8.03
C LEU A 51 -3.24 7.13 -7.99
N ASP A 52 -3.72 6.68 -9.15
CA ASP A 52 -4.72 5.62 -9.26
C ASP A 52 -4.22 4.30 -8.67
N LEU A 53 -2.97 3.91 -8.97
CA LEU A 53 -2.31 2.76 -8.38
C LEU A 53 -2.21 2.90 -6.86
N THR A 54 -1.74 4.05 -6.36
CA THR A 54 -1.60 4.30 -4.91
C THR A 54 -2.95 4.23 -4.19
N ASN A 55 -4.00 4.79 -4.79
CA ASN A 55 -5.36 4.76 -4.24
C ASN A 55 -5.93 3.33 -4.23
N SER A 56 -5.72 2.55 -5.29
CA SER A 56 -6.16 1.15 -5.35
C SER A 56 -5.43 0.30 -4.29
N ILE A 57 -4.12 0.46 -4.13
CA ILE A 57 -3.35 -0.22 -3.06
C ILE A 57 -3.95 0.10 -1.69
N TYR A 58 -4.20 1.39 -1.41
CA TYR A 58 -4.75 1.82 -0.14
C TYR A 58 -6.17 1.28 0.09
N TYR A 59 -7.01 1.25 -0.94
CA TYR A 59 -8.37 0.72 -0.89
C TYR A 59 -8.37 -0.77 -0.51
N HIS A 60 -7.62 -1.61 -1.23
CA HIS A 60 -7.54 -3.04 -0.96
C HIS A 60 -6.96 -3.34 0.41
N TYR A 61 -5.87 -2.65 0.77
CA TYR A 61 -5.24 -2.81 2.08
C TYR A 61 -6.21 -2.46 3.21
N SER A 62 -6.93 -1.34 3.07
CA SER A 62 -7.92 -0.91 4.06
C SER A 62 -9.07 -1.91 4.22
N ASN A 63 -9.52 -2.54 3.12
CA ASN A 63 -10.56 -3.56 3.17
C ASN A 63 -10.09 -4.80 3.91
N PHE A 64 -8.90 -5.33 3.58
CA PHE A 64 -8.34 -6.47 4.32
C PHE A 64 -8.12 -6.15 5.80
N MET A 65 -7.64 -4.94 6.10
CA MET A 65 -7.45 -4.50 7.48
C MET A 65 -8.77 -4.37 8.25
N ASN A 66 -9.86 -3.99 7.58
CA ASN A 66 -11.19 -4.00 8.19
C ASN A 66 -11.67 -5.44 8.45
N GLU A 67 -11.38 -6.40 7.59
CA GLU A 67 -11.68 -7.81 7.85
C GLU A 67 -10.87 -8.36 9.03
N VAL A 68 -9.58 -8.04 9.11
CA VAL A 68 -8.73 -8.39 10.27
C VAL A 68 -9.25 -7.76 11.56
N SER A 69 -9.84 -6.57 11.50
CA SER A 69 -10.44 -5.93 12.68
C SER A 69 -11.55 -6.75 13.33
N GLY A 70 -12.26 -7.57 12.54
CA GLY A 70 -13.26 -8.50 13.05
C GLY A 70 -12.67 -9.72 13.79
N LEU A 71 -11.36 -9.95 13.66
CA LEU A 71 -10.65 -11.11 14.21
C LEU A 71 -9.82 -10.78 15.46
N VAL A 72 -9.68 -9.49 15.82
CA VAL A 72 -8.82 -9.03 16.91
C VAL A 72 -9.57 -8.11 17.88
N SER A 73 -9.01 -7.93 19.08
CA SER A 73 -9.60 -7.01 20.06
C SER A 73 -9.56 -5.57 19.53
N HIS A 74 -10.57 -4.78 19.90
CA HIS A 74 -10.68 -3.38 19.48
C HIS A 74 -9.42 -2.56 19.86
N GLU A 75 -8.79 -2.84 20.99
CA GLU A 75 -7.64 -2.10 21.49
C GLU A 75 -6.39 -2.35 20.61
N SER A 76 -6.11 -3.61 20.26
CA SER A 76 -5.01 -3.96 19.35
C SER A 76 -5.21 -3.42 17.93
N TYR A 77 -6.45 -3.35 17.48
CA TYR A 77 -6.77 -2.77 16.17
C TYR A 77 -6.51 -1.25 16.12
N GLN A 78 -6.78 -0.52 17.20
CA GLN A 78 -6.55 0.93 17.26
C GLN A 78 -5.05 1.27 17.22
N GLU A 79 -4.21 0.53 17.94
CA GLU A 79 -2.74 0.71 17.86
C GLU A 79 -2.20 0.48 16.44
N LEU A 80 -2.75 -0.52 15.75
CA LEU A 80 -2.38 -0.85 14.38
C LEU A 80 -2.77 0.29 13.43
N LYS A 81 -4.01 0.78 13.50
CA LYS A 81 -4.51 1.89 12.68
C LYS A 81 -3.71 3.18 12.87
N GLU A 82 -3.31 3.50 14.10
CA GLU A 82 -2.54 4.71 14.37
C GLU A 82 -1.12 4.61 13.76
N THR A 83 -0.52 3.42 13.78
CA THR A 83 0.78 3.15 13.17
C THR A 83 0.71 3.29 11.64
N GLU A 84 -0.33 2.74 11.02
CA GLU A 84 -0.59 2.82 9.58
C GLU A 84 -0.84 4.26 9.12
N ARG A 85 -1.70 5.00 9.83
CA ARG A 85 -2.03 6.39 9.49
C ARG A 85 -0.77 7.27 9.47
N LYS A 86 0.16 7.06 10.41
CA LYS A 86 1.45 7.75 10.45
C LYS A 86 2.33 7.41 9.25
N ALA A 87 2.39 6.14 8.87
CA ALA A 87 3.14 5.68 7.70
C ALA A 87 2.58 6.27 6.40
N TYR A 88 1.27 6.19 6.20
CA TYR A 88 0.59 6.74 5.02
C TYR A 88 0.80 8.25 4.88
N HIS A 89 0.57 9.02 5.96
CA HIS A 89 0.73 10.47 5.93
C HIS A 89 2.18 10.89 5.59
N LYS A 90 3.17 10.11 6.02
CA LYS A 90 4.57 10.34 5.65
C LYS A 90 4.81 10.12 4.15
N THR A 91 4.26 9.05 3.58
CA THR A 91 4.37 8.74 2.15
C THR A 91 3.68 9.79 1.28
N VAL A 92 2.46 10.21 1.63
CA VAL A 92 1.75 11.27 0.89
C VAL A 92 2.54 12.57 0.88
N LYS A 93 3.13 12.99 2.00
CA LYS A 93 3.98 14.20 2.05
C LYS A 93 5.18 14.13 1.11
N ILE A 94 5.80 12.95 0.96
CA ILE A 94 6.91 12.75 0.02
C ILE A 94 6.41 12.92 -1.41
N ILE A 95 5.28 12.29 -1.77
CA ILE A 95 4.67 12.40 -3.10
C ILE A 95 4.29 13.84 -3.41
N GLU A 96 3.60 14.54 -2.49
CA GLU A 96 3.24 15.95 -2.63
C GLU A 96 4.46 16.85 -2.88
N SER A 97 5.57 16.57 -2.20
CA SER A 97 6.82 17.33 -2.40
C SER A 97 7.47 17.09 -3.77
N THR A 98 7.19 15.96 -4.39
CA THR A 98 7.71 15.59 -5.72
C THR A 98 6.89 16.19 -6.86
N ILE A 99 5.60 16.45 -6.64
CA ILE A 99 4.67 17.02 -7.64
C ILE A 99 4.74 18.56 -7.71
N LYS A 100 5.19 19.23 -6.62
CA LYS A 100 5.26 20.70 -6.55
C LYS A 100 6.51 21.33 -7.18
N HIS A 101 7.39 20.53 -7.80
CA HIS A 101 8.58 20.95 -8.53
C HIS A 101 8.51 20.54 -9.99
#